data_AF-A0A940VVB5-F1
#
_entry.id   AF-A0A940VVB5-F1
#
_cell.length_a   1.000
_cell.length_b   1.000
_cell.length_c   1.000
_cell.angle_alpha   90.00
_cell.angle_beta   90.00
_cell.angle_gamma   90.00
#
_symmetry.space_group_name_H-M   'P 1'
#
loop_
_entity.id
_entity.type
_entity.pdbx_description
1 polymer ?
#
loop_
_entity_poly.entity_id
_entity_poly.type
_entity_poly.pdbx_seq_one_letter_code
_entity_poly.pdbx_strand_id
1 'polypeptide(L)'
;MAEKISDLVCRQLAVDASCRTAEEALVEDVSPELMKSAKQFFPSFGIDLAASRLGPDFAAAVERVQTNPQKRELVCECELVTLAEVETVAADASTFSMSDIRRRTRMGMGTCQGTYCGLRGVGMMVDNDLAKGTSPAELLREFLESRWNGIRPIVWGHQMREVELTRGIYEAGLNIDGAVPDERE
;
A
#
# COMPACT_ATOMS: atom_id res chain seq x y z
N MET A 1 -23.24 16.31 -4.46
CA MET A 1 -24.02 15.13 -4.94
C MET A 1 -24.58 14.36 -3.76
N ALA A 2 -23.76 13.95 -2.80
CA ALA A 2 -24.18 13.21 -1.60
C ALA A 2 -25.32 13.91 -0.82
N GLU A 3 -25.17 15.20 -0.49
CA GLU A 3 -26.21 16.01 0.19
C GLU A 3 -27.59 15.88 -0.48
N LYS A 4 -27.69 16.12 -1.78
CA LYS A 4 -28.97 16.06 -2.52
C LYS A 4 -29.63 14.67 -2.46
N ILE A 5 -28.82 13.60 -2.41
CA ILE A 5 -29.34 12.23 -2.26
C ILE A 5 -29.81 12.03 -0.82
N SER A 6 -29.02 12.47 0.16
CA SER A 6 -29.39 12.42 1.58
C SER A 6 -30.70 13.19 1.85
N ASP A 7 -30.91 14.36 1.24
CA ASP A 7 -32.16 15.14 1.39
C ASP A 7 -33.41 14.39 0.92
N LEU A 8 -33.28 13.53 -0.10
CA LEU A 8 -34.38 12.67 -0.55
C LEU A 8 -34.67 11.57 0.47
N VAL A 9 -33.62 10.97 1.04
CA VAL A 9 -33.75 9.91 2.05
C VAL A 9 -34.30 10.47 3.37
N CYS A 10 -33.78 11.62 3.83
CA CYS A 10 -34.24 12.29 5.05
C CYS A 10 -35.74 12.63 4.99
N ARG A 11 -36.22 13.10 3.83
CA ARG A 11 -37.67 13.32 3.61
C ARG A 11 -38.50 12.05 3.78
N GLN A 12 -38.02 10.92 3.29
CA GLN A 12 -38.73 9.63 3.42
C GLN A 12 -38.74 9.12 4.87
N LEU A 13 -37.68 9.39 5.61
CA LEU A 13 -37.51 8.97 7.01
C LEU A 13 -38.04 9.99 8.03
N ALA A 14 -38.63 11.09 7.58
CA ALA A 14 -39.08 12.21 8.41
C ALA A 14 -37.97 12.76 9.34
N VAL A 15 -36.73 12.78 8.84
CA VAL A 15 -35.58 13.38 9.51
C VAL A 15 -35.44 14.83 9.04
N ASP A 16 -35.48 15.77 9.98
CA ASP A 16 -35.25 17.19 9.73
C ASP A 16 -33.90 17.60 10.38
N ALA A 17 -32.85 17.57 9.57
CA ALA A 17 -31.50 17.95 9.96
C ALA A 17 -30.79 18.63 8.80
N SER A 18 -30.02 19.69 9.08
CA SER A 18 -29.20 20.36 8.06
C SER A 18 -27.97 19.54 7.70
N CYS A 19 -27.60 19.55 6.42
CA CYS A 19 -26.37 18.94 5.96
C CYS A 19 -25.15 19.67 6.56
N ARG A 20 -24.19 18.92 7.10
CA ARG A 20 -22.92 19.44 7.65
C ARG A 20 -21.68 18.87 6.95
N THR A 21 -21.85 18.11 5.87
CA THR A 21 -20.75 17.40 5.21
C THR A 21 -19.69 18.31 4.57
N ALA A 22 -19.98 19.60 4.42
CA ALA A 22 -19.03 20.60 3.93
C ALA A 22 -18.19 21.24 5.07
N GLU A 23 -18.63 21.08 6.32
CA GLU A 23 -18.03 21.69 7.51
C GLU A 23 -17.24 20.65 8.31
N GLU A 24 -17.71 19.40 8.34
CA GLU A 24 -17.08 18.30 9.07
C GLU A 24 -15.97 17.66 8.22
N ALA A 25 -14.74 17.67 8.73
CA ALA A 25 -13.63 16.97 8.11
C ALA A 25 -13.87 15.45 8.16
N LEU A 26 -13.59 14.75 7.05
CA LEU A 26 -13.70 13.29 6.99
C LEU A 26 -12.68 12.60 7.92
N VAL A 27 -11.50 13.20 8.06
CA VAL A 27 -10.40 12.73 8.88
C VAL A 27 -9.75 13.96 9.49
N GLU A 28 -9.46 13.91 10.80
CA GLU A 28 -8.72 14.97 11.48
C GLU A 28 -7.24 14.94 11.09
N ASP A 29 -6.64 16.12 10.97
CA ASP A 29 -5.21 16.22 10.71
C ASP A 29 -4.39 15.68 11.88
N VAL A 30 -3.28 15.03 11.55
CA VAL A 30 -2.32 14.52 12.52
C VAL A 30 -1.71 15.68 13.31
N SER A 31 -1.62 15.54 14.64
CA SER A 31 -1.11 16.61 15.50
C SER A 31 0.35 17.00 15.19
N PRO A 32 0.70 18.31 15.28
CA PRO A 32 2.07 18.76 15.06
C PRO A 32 3.10 18.10 15.99
N GLU A 33 2.71 17.77 17.21
CA GLU A 33 3.55 17.08 18.20
C GLU A 33 3.90 15.66 17.75
N LEU A 34 2.91 14.92 17.23
CA LEU A 34 3.12 13.58 16.71
C LEU A 34 4.01 13.61 15.46
N MET A 35 3.79 14.58 14.57
CA MET A 35 4.65 14.80 13.41
C MET A 35 6.11 15.10 13.81
N LYS A 36 6.32 15.90 14.86
CA LYS A 36 7.65 16.20 15.39
C LYS A 36 8.32 14.96 15.98
N SER A 37 7.58 14.11 16.68
CA SER A 37 8.08 12.84 17.23
C SER A 37 8.47 11.88 16.11
N ALA A 38 7.61 11.71 15.11
CA ALA A 38 7.83 10.81 13.97
C ALA A 38 9.10 11.15 13.17
N LYS A 39 9.46 12.44 13.07
CA LYS A 39 10.69 12.93 12.41
C LYS A 39 11.99 12.34 12.94
N GLN A 40 12.00 11.81 14.15
CA GLN A 40 13.19 11.19 14.73
C GLN A 40 13.43 9.77 14.20
N PHE A 41 12.39 9.12 13.66
CA PHE A 41 12.41 7.68 13.38
C PHE A 41 12.17 7.32 11.91
N PHE A 42 11.35 8.10 11.22
CA PHE A 42 10.98 7.84 9.84
C PHE A 42 12.03 8.37 8.84
N PRO A 43 12.09 7.79 7.63
CA PRO A 43 12.91 8.32 6.55
C PRO A 43 12.57 9.78 6.22
N SER A 44 13.60 10.56 5.87
CA SER A 44 13.42 11.92 5.37
C SER A 44 12.40 11.94 4.22
N PHE A 45 11.43 12.88 4.28
CA PHE A 45 10.34 13.06 3.30
C PHE A 45 9.24 11.98 3.27
N GLY A 46 9.39 10.85 3.95
CA GLY A 46 8.36 9.79 4.00
C GLY A 46 7.21 10.09 4.98
N ILE A 47 7.42 11.00 5.93
CA ILE A 47 6.52 11.23 7.07
C ILE A 47 5.21 11.87 6.64
N ASP A 48 5.26 12.92 5.82
CA ASP A 48 4.06 13.63 5.39
C ASP A 48 3.20 12.71 4.51
N LEU A 49 3.83 11.83 3.73
CA LEU A 49 3.14 10.79 2.95
C LEU A 49 2.49 9.75 3.86
N ALA A 50 3.23 9.23 4.85
CA ALA A 50 2.71 8.25 5.80
C ALA A 50 1.53 8.81 6.62
N ALA A 51 1.65 10.04 7.11
CA ALA A 51 0.58 10.74 7.83
C ALA A 51 -0.66 10.94 6.95
N SER A 52 -0.48 11.39 5.70
CA SER A 52 -1.58 11.57 4.75
C SER A 52 -2.29 10.25 4.40
N ARG A 53 -1.57 9.12 4.36
CA ARG A 53 -2.12 7.81 4.02
C ARG A 53 -2.86 7.16 5.18
N LEU A 54 -2.29 7.25 6.37
CA LEU A 54 -2.80 6.54 7.55
C LEU A 54 -3.80 7.36 8.37
N GLY A 55 -3.74 8.70 8.30
CA GLY A 55 -4.62 9.57 9.06
C GLY A 55 -4.60 9.22 10.57
N PRO A 56 -5.74 8.81 11.17
CA PRO A 56 -5.79 8.48 12.60
C PRO A 56 -4.86 7.32 13.00
N ASP A 57 -4.65 6.37 12.07
CA ASP A 57 -3.81 5.20 12.33
C ASP A 57 -2.31 5.53 12.33
N PHE A 58 -1.93 6.76 11.93
CA PHE A 58 -0.52 7.17 11.86
C PHE A 58 0.18 7.05 13.23
N ALA A 59 -0.52 7.34 14.33
CA ALA A 59 0.02 7.20 15.68
C ALA A 59 0.50 5.76 15.96
N ALA A 60 -0.27 4.76 15.51
CA ALA A 60 0.07 3.36 15.70
C ALA A 60 1.27 2.93 14.84
N ALA A 61 1.48 3.55 13.67
CA ALA A 61 2.70 3.34 12.89
C ALA A 61 3.93 3.94 13.57
N VAL A 62 3.80 5.15 14.14
CA VAL A 62 4.88 5.79 14.91
C VAL A 62 5.27 4.96 16.12
N GLU A 63 4.31 4.46 16.89
CA GLU A 63 4.55 3.58 18.03
C GLU A 63 5.30 2.30 17.64
N ARG A 64 4.90 1.67 16.52
CA ARG A 64 5.57 0.49 15.97
C ARG A 64 7.05 0.75 15.70
N VAL A 65 7.38 1.87 15.06
CA VAL A 65 8.78 2.22 14.76
C VAL A 65 9.56 2.56 16.05
N GLN A 66 8.92 3.23 17.01
CA GLN A 66 9.55 3.56 18.30
C GLN A 66 9.91 2.29 19.10
N THR A 67 9.03 1.30 19.10
CA THR A 67 9.24 0.04 19.84
C THR A 67 10.20 -0.88 19.11
N ASN A 68 10.17 -0.89 17.77
CA ASN A 68 11.04 -1.71 16.94
C ASN A 68 11.62 -0.87 15.79
N PRO A 69 12.86 -0.36 15.93
CA PRO A 69 13.49 0.49 14.93
C PRO A 69 13.61 -0.13 13.53
N GLN A 70 13.64 -1.46 13.40
CA GLN A 70 13.68 -2.16 12.12
C GLN A 70 12.42 -1.91 11.29
N LYS A 71 11.29 -1.56 11.93
CA LYS A 71 10.04 -1.26 11.21
C LYS A 71 10.08 0.03 10.39
N ARG A 72 11.16 0.81 10.48
CA ARG A 72 11.43 1.95 9.58
C ARG A 72 11.90 1.53 8.19
N GLU A 73 12.25 0.26 7.99
CA GLU A 73 12.71 -0.26 6.70
C GLU A 73 11.67 -0.04 5.61
N LEU A 74 12.15 0.30 4.41
CA LEU A 74 11.30 0.59 3.27
C LEU A 74 10.90 -0.70 2.56
N VAL A 75 9.59 -0.86 2.44
CA VAL A 75 8.97 -1.92 1.64
C VAL A 75 8.83 -1.46 0.20
N CYS A 76 8.50 -0.19 -0.02
CA CYS A 76 8.40 0.42 -1.35
C CYS A 76 9.16 1.74 -1.38
N GLU A 77 10.27 1.78 -2.11
CA GLU A 77 11.12 2.96 -2.23
C GLU A 77 10.47 4.07 -3.04
N CYS A 78 9.75 3.71 -4.11
CA CYS A 78 9.12 4.71 -4.99
C CYS A 78 8.02 5.52 -4.27
N GLU A 79 7.36 4.92 -3.28
CA GLU A 79 6.29 5.55 -2.51
C GLU A 79 6.72 5.80 -1.06
N LEU A 80 7.98 5.55 -0.70
CA LEU A 80 8.52 5.67 0.66
C LEU A 80 7.67 4.97 1.74
N VAL A 81 7.11 3.81 1.40
CA VAL A 81 6.27 3.02 2.32
C VAL A 81 7.16 2.20 3.24
N THR A 82 7.00 2.41 4.55
CA THR A 82 7.70 1.67 5.61
C THR A 82 6.99 0.37 5.98
N LEU A 83 7.72 -0.56 6.60
CA LEU A 83 7.15 -1.78 7.18
C LEU A 83 6.10 -1.45 8.24
N ALA A 84 6.33 -0.43 9.06
CA ALA A 84 5.37 0.03 10.07
C ALA A 84 4.03 0.47 9.46
N GLU A 85 4.03 1.19 8.33
CA GLU A 85 2.79 1.56 7.64
C GLU A 85 2.02 0.32 7.19
N VAL A 86 2.72 -0.65 6.59
CA VAL A 86 2.06 -1.86 6.10
C VAL A 86 1.53 -2.71 7.25
N GLU A 87 2.29 -2.92 8.32
CA GLU A 87 1.81 -3.66 9.49
C GLU A 87 0.65 -2.96 10.21
N THR A 88 0.61 -1.63 10.17
CA THR A 88 -0.51 -0.85 10.69
C THR A 88 -1.77 -1.12 9.90
N VAL A 89 -1.68 -1.04 8.57
CA VAL A 89 -2.80 -1.37 7.68
C VAL A 89 -3.18 -2.85 7.76
N ALA A 90 -2.20 -3.74 7.87
CA ALA A 90 -2.39 -5.17 7.98
C ALA A 90 -3.18 -5.57 9.24
N ALA A 91 -2.96 -4.88 10.35
CA ALA A 91 -3.65 -5.14 11.61
C ALA A 91 -5.11 -4.66 11.63
N ASP A 92 -5.53 -3.86 10.65
CA ASP A 92 -6.90 -3.39 10.55
C ASP A 92 -7.86 -4.54 10.18
N ALA A 93 -8.98 -4.65 10.90
CA ALA A 93 -9.97 -5.70 10.70
C ALA A 93 -10.62 -5.68 9.30
N SER A 94 -10.55 -4.56 8.58
CA SER A 94 -11.04 -4.38 7.21
C SER A 94 -10.00 -4.74 6.13
N THR A 95 -8.78 -5.11 6.50
CA THR A 95 -7.73 -5.52 5.56
C THR A 95 -7.78 -7.03 5.34
N PHE A 96 -8.07 -7.44 4.10
CA PHE A 96 -8.22 -8.85 3.73
C PHE A 96 -7.26 -9.30 2.64
N SER A 97 -6.65 -8.36 1.93
CA SER A 97 -5.81 -8.65 0.77
C SER A 97 -4.62 -7.70 0.67
N MET A 98 -3.60 -8.14 -0.08
CA MET A 98 -2.48 -7.30 -0.47
C MET A 98 -2.92 -6.07 -1.29
N SER A 99 -4.06 -6.17 -1.98
CA SER A 99 -4.64 -5.05 -2.73
C SER A 99 -5.19 -3.96 -1.80
N ASP A 100 -5.64 -4.31 -0.59
CA ASP A 100 -6.11 -3.34 0.40
C ASP A 100 -4.94 -2.57 1.00
N ILE A 101 -3.86 -3.29 1.33
CA ILE A 101 -2.56 -2.69 1.71
C ILE A 101 -2.12 -1.72 0.63
N ARG A 102 -2.09 -2.13 -0.64
CA ARG A 102 -1.75 -1.24 -1.75
C ARG A 102 -2.63 0.00 -1.81
N ARG A 103 -3.96 -0.13 -1.69
CA ARG A 103 -4.86 1.03 -1.82
C ARG A 103 -4.66 2.05 -0.70
N ARG A 104 -4.33 1.58 0.51
CA ARG A 104 -4.10 2.43 1.69
C ARG A 104 -2.69 3.00 1.76
N THR A 105 -1.66 2.22 1.42
CA THR A 105 -0.25 2.65 1.52
C THR A 105 0.34 3.13 0.21
N ARG A 106 -0.31 2.86 -0.93
CA ARG A 106 0.22 3.04 -2.29
C ARG A 106 1.39 2.12 -2.65
N MET A 107 1.69 1.08 -1.85
CA MET A 107 2.73 0.10 -2.17
C MET A 107 2.55 -0.49 -3.59
N GLY A 108 3.55 -0.32 -4.45
CA GLY A 108 3.49 -0.79 -5.84
C GLY A 108 2.75 0.14 -6.81
N MET A 109 2.43 1.37 -6.41
CA MET A 109 1.83 2.39 -7.28
C MET A 109 2.82 3.46 -7.76
N GLY A 110 4.08 3.39 -7.32
CA GLY A 110 5.14 4.26 -7.81
C GLY A 110 5.57 3.97 -9.25
N THR A 111 6.58 4.68 -9.75
CA THR A 111 7.04 4.55 -11.15
C THR A 111 7.46 3.13 -11.53
N CYS A 112 8.00 2.35 -10.58
CA CYS A 112 8.34 0.94 -10.82
C CYS A 112 7.13 0.01 -10.88
N GLN A 113 5.89 0.47 -10.67
CA GLN A 113 4.66 -0.33 -10.75
C GLN A 113 4.67 -1.66 -9.97
N GLY A 114 5.45 -1.76 -8.89
CA GLY A 114 5.53 -2.97 -8.08
C GLY A 114 6.64 -3.96 -8.46
N THR A 115 7.53 -3.62 -9.40
CA THR A 115 8.66 -4.49 -9.79
C THR A 115 9.51 -4.92 -8.61
N TYR A 116 9.89 -3.99 -7.72
CA TYR A 116 10.80 -4.28 -6.61
C TYR A 116 10.11 -4.61 -5.30
N CYS A 117 8.90 -4.09 -5.07
CA CYS A 117 8.19 -4.26 -3.80
C CYS A 117 7.16 -5.39 -3.82
N GLY A 118 6.82 -5.95 -4.99
CA GLY A 118 5.83 -7.04 -5.12
C GLY A 118 6.22 -8.28 -4.32
N LEU A 119 7.44 -8.82 -4.52
CA LEU A 119 7.93 -9.98 -3.76
C LEU A 119 8.01 -9.71 -2.26
N ARG A 120 8.53 -8.53 -1.87
CA ARG A 120 8.63 -8.13 -0.46
C ARG A 120 7.26 -8.06 0.20
N GLY A 121 6.29 -7.46 -0.50
CA GLY A 121 4.92 -7.37 0.00
C GLY A 121 4.26 -8.74 0.14
N VAL A 122 4.55 -9.72 -0.72
CA VAL A 122 4.09 -11.11 -0.53
C VAL A 122 4.71 -11.74 0.72
N GLY A 123 6.02 -11.59 0.94
CA GLY A 123 6.68 -12.06 2.16
C GLY A 123 6.02 -11.48 3.42
N MET A 124 5.72 -10.19 3.40
CA MET A 124 5.03 -9.53 4.51
C MET A 124 3.60 -10.01 4.74
N MET A 125 2.86 -10.34 3.67
CA MET A 125 1.52 -10.93 3.80
C MET A 125 1.59 -12.28 4.51
N VAL A 126 2.63 -13.07 4.25
CA VAL A 126 2.88 -14.34 4.92
C VAL A 126 3.28 -14.11 6.38
N ASP A 127 4.23 -13.22 6.64
CA ASP A 127 4.75 -12.93 7.98
C ASP A 127 3.69 -12.36 8.94
N ASN A 128 2.67 -11.68 8.40
CA ASN A 128 1.57 -11.09 9.17
C ASN A 128 0.28 -11.94 9.18
N ASP A 129 0.35 -13.20 8.75
CA ASP A 129 -0.79 -14.13 8.68
C ASP A 129 -1.99 -13.58 7.88
N LEU A 130 -1.69 -12.76 6.86
CA LEU A 130 -2.69 -12.17 5.96
C LEU A 130 -2.90 -12.96 4.68
N ALA A 131 -2.11 -14.01 4.45
CA ALA A 131 -2.26 -14.88 3.28
C ALA A 131 -3.55 -15.73 3.34
N LYS A 132 -4.13 -15.99 4.53
CA LYS A 132 -5.44 -16.64 4.80
C LYS A 132 -5.88 -17.71 3.77
N GLY A 133 -5.02 -18.69 3.52
CA GLY A 133 -5.32 -19.83 2.65
C GLY A 133 -4.98 -19.65 1.17
N THR A 134 -4.51 -18.47 0.76
CA THR A 134 -3.94 -18.21 -0.57
C THR A 134 -2.45 -18.49 -0.55
N SER A 135 -1.94 -19.21 -1.55
CA SER A 135 -0.50 -19.47 -1.61
C SER A 135 0.30 -18.21 -1.95
N PRO A 136 1.58 -18.09 -1.54
CA PRO A 136 2.42 -16.94 -1.88
C PRO A 136 2.52 -16.68 -3.40
N ALA A 137 2.56 -17.74 -4.20
CA ALA A 137 2.59 -17.63 -5.65
C ALA A 137 1.29 -17.04 -6.22
N GLU A 138 0.15 -17.38 -5.63
CA GLU A 138 -1.15 -16.82 -6.03
C GLU A 138 -1.28 -15.35 -5.63
N LEU A 139 -0.84 -14.98 -4.42
CA LEU A 139 -0.78 -13.57 -4.00
C LEU A 139 0.07 -12.73 -4.94
N LEU A 140 1.23 -13.25 -5.34
CA LEU A 140 2.10 -12.57 -6.29
C LEU A 140 1.42 -12.41 -7.65
N ARG A 141 0.82 -13.49 -8.16
CA ARG A 141 0.09 -13.47 -9.44
C ARG A 141 -1.03 -12.44 -9.41
N GLU A 142 -1.87 -12.42 -8.38
CA GLU A 142 -2.96 -11.45 -8.24
C GLU A 142 -2.46 -10.01 -8.17
N PHE A 143 -1.37 -9.78 -7.43
CA PHE A 143 -0.74 -8.47 -7.36
C PHE A 143 -0.26 -8.02 -8.74
N LEU A 144 0.47 -8.87 -9.47
CA LEU A 144 1.00 -8.57 -10.80
C LEU A 144 -0.10 -8.38 -11.85
N GLU A 145 -1.13 -9.23 -11.86
CA GLU A 145 -2.31 -9.08 -12.73
C GLU A 145 -3.01 -7.73 -12.48
N SER A 146 -3.15 -7.33 -11.22
CA SER A 146 -3.73 -6.03 -10.88
C SER A 146 -2.88 -4.83 -11.34
N ARG A 147 -1.57 -5.00 -11.51
CA ARG A 147 -0.69 -3.99 -12.13
C ARG A 147 -0.81 -4.03 -13.65
N TRP A 148 -0.77 -5.22 -14.23
CA TRP A 148 -0.86 -5.44 -15.66
C TRP A 148 -2.14 -4.85 -16.26
N ASN A 149 -3.28 -4.98 -15.58
CA ASN A 149 -4.54 -4.39 -16.05
C ASN A 149 -4.49 -2.86 -16.23
N GLY A 150 -3.69 -2.15 -15.43
CA GLY A 150 -3.49 -0.70 -15.58
C GLY A 150 -2.46 -0.35 -16.64
N ILE A 151 -1.45 -1.20 -16.83
CA ILE A 151 -0.34 -0.96 -17.76
C ILE A 151 -0.70 -1.36 -19.19
N ARG A 152 -1.41 -2.48 -19.38
CA ARG A 152 -1.75 -3.08 -20.69
C ARG A 152 -2.28 -2.08 -21.71
N PRO A 153 -3.21 -1.15 -21.38
CA PRO A 153 -3.73 -0.19 -22.35
C PRO A 153 -2.72 0.84 -22.84
N ILE A 154 -1.53 0.93 -22.22
CA ILE A 154 -0.46 1.89 -22.52
C ILE A 154 0.90 1.23 -22.81
N VAL A 155 0.93 -0.07 -23.13
CA VAL A 155 2.18 -0.81 -23.40
C VAL A 155 2.73 -0.46 -24.77
N TRP A 156 3.39 0.69 -24.84
CA TRP A 156 4.20 1.11 -25.99
C TRP A 156 5.33 2.04 -25.54
N GLY A 157 6.36 2.17 -26.38
CA GLY A 157 7.49 3.07 -26.11
C GLY A 157 8.19 2.74 -24.78
N HIS A 158 8.29 3.74 -23.90
CA HIS A 158 8.95 3.59 -22.60
C HIS A 158 8.26 2.57 -21.69
N GLN A 159 6.93 2.49 -21.71
CA GLN A 159 6.18 1.54 -20.88
C GLN A 159 6.47 0.09 -21.25
N MET A 160 6.67 -0.20 -22.55
CA MET A 160 7.09 -1.53 -22.99
C MET A 160 8.45 -1.92 -22.42
N ARG A 161 9.41 -0.98 -22.39
CA ARG A 161 10.74 -1.22 -21.81
C ARG A 161 10.68 -1.51 -20.31
N GLU A 162 9.83 -0.79 -19.58
CA GLU A 162 9.61 -1.01 -18.14
C GLU A 162 8.96 -2.38 -17.86
N VAL A 163 8.00 -2.79 -18.68
CA VAL A 163 7.38 -4.12 -18.61
C VAL A 163 8.39 -5.22 -18.86
N GLU A 164 9.23 -5.10 -19.90
CA GLU A 164 10.28 -6.09 -20.19
C GLU A 164 11.32 -6.17 -19.08
N LEU A 165 11.72 -5.03 -18.51
CA LEU A 165 12.60 -5.02 -17.34
C LEU A 165 11.95 -5.73 -16.14
N THR A 166 10.67 -5.46 -15.91
CA THR A 166 9.91 -6.10 -14.83
C THR A 166 9.84 -7.61 -15.02
N ARG A 167 9.51 -8.07 -16.24
CA ARG A 167 9.50 -9.47 -16.62
C ARG A 167 10.86 -10.12 -16.33
N GLY A 168 11.95 -9.52 -16.81
CA GLY A 168 13.31 -10.05 -16.59
C GLY A 168 13.70 -10.12 -15.11
N ILE A 169 13.34 -9.12 -14.30
CA ILE A 169 13.61 -9.15 -12.84
C ILE A 169 12.86 -10.30 -12.16
N TYR A 170 11.58 -10.50 -12.49
CA TYR A 170 10.80 -11.59 -11.90
C TYR A 170 11.25 -12.96 -12.39
N GLU A 171 11.54 -13.11 -13.69
CA GLU A 171 12.00 -14.38 -14.25
C GLU A 171 13.35 -14.80 -13.68
N ALA A 172 14.32 -13.89 -13.66
CA ALA A 172 15.64 -14.16 -13.08
C ALA A 172 15.55 -14.36 -11.55
N GLY A 173 14.82 -13.49 -10.84
CA GLY A 173 14.70 -13.55 -9.38
C GLY A 173 13.97 -14.79 -8.87
N LEU A 174 13.07 -15.36 -9.67
CA LEU A 174 12.32 -16.59 -9.35
C LEU A 174 12.84 -17.83 -10.10
N ASN A 175 13.92 -17.68 -10.88
CA ASN A 175 14.50 -18.72 -11.74
C ASN A 175 13.46 -19.42 -12.63
N ILE A 176 12.56 -18.65 -13.25
CA ILE A 176 11.46 -19.16 -14.11
C ILE A 176 11.97 -19.47 -15.52
N ASP A 177 12.84 -18.62 -16.06
CA ASP A 177 13.42 -18.75 -17.40
C ASP A 177 14.62 -19.70 -17.46
N GLY A 178 15.02 -20.25 -16.30
CA GLY A 178 15.98 -21.34 -16.20
C GLY A 178 17.38 -20.91 -16.60
N ALA A 179 17.98 -20.00 -15.83
CA ALA A 179 19.42 -19.82 -15.81
C ALA A 179 20.08 -21.14 -15.32
N VAL A 180 20.27 -22.02 -16.31
CA VAL A 180 21.09 -23.22 -16.52
C VAL A 180 21.32 -24.21 -15.36
N PRO A 181 21.16 -25.53 -15.60
CA PRO A 181 21.70 -26.60 -14.73
C PRO A 181 23.23 -26.58 -14.49
N ASP A 182 23.98 -25.66 -15.10
CA ASP A 182 25.45 -25.66 -15.19
C ASP A 182 26.17 -24.78 -14.15
N GLU A 183 25.48 -24.21 -13.16
CA GLU A 183 26.13 -23.56 -12.00
C GLU A 183 26.43 -24.56 -10.86
N ARG A 184 26.82 -25.79 -11.23
CA ARG A 184 27.48 -26.74 -10.32
C ARG A 184 28.89 -27.02 -10.82
N GLU A 185 29.81 -26.09 -10.59
CA GLU A 185 31.24 -26.39 -10.46
C GLU A 185 31.77 -25.85 -9.13
#